data_AF-A0A2E1I554-F1
#
_entry.id   AF-A0A2E1I554-F1
#
_cell.length_a   1.000
_cell.length_b   1.000
_cell.length_c   1.000
_cell.angle_alpha   90.00
_cell.angle_beta   90.00
_cell.angle_gamma   90.00
#
_symmetry.space_group_name_H-M   'P 1'
#
loop_
_entity.id
_entity.type
_entity.pdbx_description
1 polymer ?
#
loop_
_entity_poly.entity_id
_entity_poly.type
_entity_poly.pdbx_seq_one_letter_code
_entity_poly.pdbx_strand_id
1 'polypeptide(L)'
;MKHIYICVGIFFSLALSRFIPHPPNFTSLLALSFYVPAILGIRYLPFLLISFAITDFIIGYHTGTHWTWGSVLVIGFISQYFVKNISYRLSGALLGALIFFLITNFGVWVSGMYGYTFSGLVSCYVLAIPFFSYSLISTFIFSSLIEAVLYFIKQKKINYSSN
;
A
#
# COMPACT_ATOMS: atom_id res chain seq x y z
N MET A 1 -25.14 -5.68 1.71
CA MET A 1 -24.83 -5.86 0.27
C MET A 1 -23.68 -4.95 -0.21
N LYS A 2 -23.84 -3.62 -0.29
CA LYS A 2 -22.81 -2.71 -0.83
C LYS A 2 -21.43 -2.81 -0.17
N HIS A 3 -21.38 -2.88 1.16
CA HIS A 3 -20.11 -3.02 1.91
C HIS A 3 -19.36 -4.31 1.57
N ILE A 4 -20.08 -5.42 1.37
CA ILE A 4 -19.48 -6.72 1.04
C ILE A 4 -18.78 -6.63 -0.32
N TYR A 5 -19.44 -6.06 -1.34
CA TYR A 5 -18.83 -5.87 -2.66
C TYR A 5 -17.56 -5.00 -2.61
N ILE A 6 -17.53 -3.98 -1.75
CA ILE A 6 -16.34 -3.15 -1.55
C ILE A 6 -15.20 -3.97 -0.94
N CYS A 7 -15.46 -4.72 0.13
CA CYS A 7 -14.44 -5.56 0.77
C CYS A 7 -13.90 -6.62 -0.20
N VAL A 8 -14.78 -7.25 -0.98
CA VAL A 8 -14.41 -8.22 -2.02
C VAL A 8 -13.54 -7.56 -3.10
N GLY A 9 -13.90 -6.35 -3.55
CA GLY A 9 -13.09 -5.60 -4.52
C GLY A 9 -11.69 -5.23 -4.00
N ILE A 10 -11.59 -4.84 -2.72
CA ILE A 10 -10.29 -4.60 -2.06
C ILE A 10 -9.45 -5.87 -2.08
N PHE A 11 -10.02 -7.00 -1.65
CA PHE A 11 -9.32 -8.28 -1.65
C PHE A 11 -8.81 -8.66 -3.04
N PHE A 12 -9.66 -8.62 -4.07
CA PHE A 12 -9.27 -8.98 -5.44
C PHE A 12 -8.21 -8.04 -6.01
N SER A 13 -8.35 -6.73 -5.84
CA SER A 13 -7.36 -5.76 -6.33
C SER A 13 -5.98 -5.93 -5.69
N LEU A 14 -5.95 -6.33 -4.40
CA LEU A 14 -4.72 -6.67 -3.71
C LEU A 14 -4.15 -8.00 -4.21
N ALA A 15 -4.96 -9.05 -4.19
CA ALA A 15 -4.55 -10.42 -4.53
C ALA A 15 -4.04 -10.55 -5.98
N LEU A 16 -4.72 -9.92 -6.95
CA LEU A 16 -4.32 -9.97 -8.36
C LEU A 16 -2.90 -9.43 -8.56
N SER A 17 -2.57 -8.29 -7.93
CA SER A 17 -1.22 -7.71 -8.06
C SER A 17 -0.12 -8.54 -7.40
N ARG A 18 -0.48 -9.47 -6.51
CA ARG A 18 0.47 -10.25 -5.70
C ARG A 18 0.66 -11.68 -6.17
N PHE A 19 -0.38 -12.29 -6.74
CA PHE A 19 -0.31 -13.67 -7.23
C PHE A 19 0.11 -13.76 -8.70
N ILE A 20 -0.10 -12.71 -9.48
CA ILE A 20 0.42 -12.63 -10.85
C ILE A 20 1.94 -12.41 -10.76
N PRO A 21 2.77 -13.11 -11.56
CA PRO A 21 4.21 -12.87 -11.59
C PRO A 21 4.53 -11.39 -11.85
N HIS A 22 5.30 -10.79 -10.95
CA HIS A 22 5.64 -9.38 -10.96
C HIS A 22 7.07 -9.18 -10.39
N PRO A 23 7.74 -8.06 -10.69
CA PRO A 23 9.02 -7.74 -10.05
C PRO A 23 8.88 -7.65 -8.52
N PRO A 24 9.97 -7.85 -7.75
CA PRO A 24 9.95 -7.74 -6.30
C PRO A 24 9.35 -6.40 -5.83
N ASN A 25 8.44 -6.47 -4.85
CA ASN A 25 7.69 -5.33 -4.29
C ASN A 25 6.82 -4.54 -5.28
N PHE A 26 6.70 -4.95 -6.54
CA PHE A 26 5.86 -4.30 -7.53
C PHE A 26 4.39 -4.71 -7.37
N THR A 27 3.73 -4.23 -6.31
CA THR A 27 2.34 -4.61 -5.98
C THR A 27 1.45 -3.38 -5.79
N SER A 28 0.13 -3.60 -5.76
CA SER A 28 -0.87 -2.55 -5.46
C SER A 28 -0.99 -2.25 -3.97
N LEU A 29 -0.27 -2.99 -3.11
CA LEU A 29 -0.40 -2.96 -1.65
C LEU A 29 -0.32 -1.53 -1.10
N LEU A 30 0.73 -0.79 -1.44
CA LEU A 30 0.98 0.54 -0.87
C LEU A 30 -0.05 1.57 -1.31
N ALA A 31 -0.41 1.54 -2.60
CA ALA A 31 -1.47 2.39 -3.12
C ALA A 31 -2.80 2.09 -2.43
N LEU A 32 -3.19 0.81 -2.31
CA LEU A 32 -4.44 0.44 -1.64
C LEU A 32 -4.41 0.79 -0.13
N SER A 33 -3.28 0.57 0.54
CA SER A 33 -3.10 0.88 1.97
C SER A 33 -3.35 2.36 2.26
N PHE A 34 -3.01 3.23 1.32
CA PHE A 34 -3.29 4.65 1.40
C PHE A 34 -4.72 4.99 0.93
N TYR A 35 -5.11 4.56 -0.27
CA TYR A 35 -6.31 5.03 -0.95
C TYR A 35 -7.62 4.45 -0.39
N VAL A 36 -7.61 3.21 0.09
CA VAL A 36 -8.80 2.59 0.69
C VAL A 36 -9.28 3.41 1.90
N PRO A 37 -8.45 3.66 2.93
CA PRO A 37 -8.87 4.50 4.04
C PRO A 37 -9.09 5.97 3.63
N ALA A 38 -8.29 6.54 2.71
CA ALA A 38 -8.46 7.93 2.26
C ALA A 38 -9.82 8.20 1.58
N ILE A 39 -10.33 7.26 0.78
CA ILE A 39 -11.55 7.45 -0.01
C ILE A 39 -12.77 6.84 0.68
N LEU A 40 -12.64 5.62 1.18
CA LEU A 40 -13.77 4.84 1.71
C LEU A 40 -13.94 5.03 3.23
N GLY A 41 -12.93 5.59 3.88
CA GLY A 41 -12.86 5.86 5.31
C GLY A 41 -12.06 4.81 6.08
N ILE A 42 -11.51 5.21 7.23
CA ILE A 42 -10.63 4.39 8.07
C ILE A 42 -11.23 3.04 8.49
N ARG A 43 -12.57 2.94 8.53
CA ARG A 43 -13.30 1.68 8.80
C ARG A 43 -12.99 0.54 7.84
N TYR A 44 -12.43 0.81 6.67
CA TYR A 44 -12.02 -0.21 5.70
C TYR A 44 -10.57 -0.68 5.86
N LEU A 45 -9.78 0.00 6.68
CA LEU A 45 -8.39 -0.40 6.96
C LEU A 45 -8.28 -1.82 7.56
N PRO A 46 -9.14 -2.25 8.51
CA PRO A 46 -9.12 -3.63 9.01
C PRO A 46 -9.36 -4.67 7.91
N PHE A 47 -10.28 -4.40 6.97
CA PHE A 47 -10.55 -5.31 5.86
C PHE A 47 -9.37 -5.43 4.90
N LEU A 48 -8.66 -4.32 4.66
CA LEU A 48 -7.43 -4.34 3.87
C LEU A 48 -6.33 -5.14 4.57
N LEU A 49 -6.15 -4.96 5.89
CA LEU A 49 -5.19 -5.73 6.68
C LEU A 49 -5.52 -7.22 6.71
N ILE A 50 -6.79 -7.59 6.87
CA ILE A 50 -7.24 -8.98 6.81
C ILE A 50 -6.97 -9.56 5.41
N SER A 51 -7.28 -8.81 4.35
CA SER A 51 -7.00 -9.23 2.97
C SER A 51 -5.50 -9.48 2.77
N PHE A 52 -4.67 -8.58 3.28
CA PHE A 52 -3.23 -8.70 3.22
C PHE A 52 -2.73 -9.94 4.00
N ALA A 53 -3.19 -10.12 5.23
CA ALA A 53 -2.84 -11.29 6.04
C ALA A 53 -3.21 -12.61 5.35
N ILE A 54 -4.41 -12.70 4.76
CA ILE A 54 -4.83 -13.89 3.98
C ILE A 54 -3.88 -14.13 2.82
N THR A 55 -3.51 -13.09 2.05
CA THR A 55 -2.55 -13.26 0.94
C THR A 55 -1.16 -13.67 1.40
N ASP A 56 -0.70 -13.21 2.57
CA ASP A 56 0.58 -13.63 3.15
C ASP A 56 0.56 -15.08 3.62
N PHE A 57 -0.55 -15.56 4.18
CA PHE A 57 -0.67 -16.98 4.54
C PHE A 57 -0.60 -17.91 3.32
N ILE A 58 -1.05 -17.43 2.15
CA ILE A 58 -0.98 -18.18 0.90
C ILE A 58 0.43 -18.14 0.30
N ILE A 59 1.10 -16.97 0.31
CA ILE A 59 2.44 -16.79 -0.28
C ILE A 59 3.54 -17.38 0.61
N GLY A 60 3.39 -17.24 1.93
CA GLY A 60 4.37 -17.67 2.93
C GLY A 60 4.47 -16.66 4.06
N TYR A 61 4.18 -17.11 5.28
CA TYR A 61 4.33 -16.31 6.48
C TYR A 61 5.75 -16.44 7.06
N HIS A 62 6.36 -15.30 7.41
CA HIS A 62 7.72 -15.24 7.98
C HIS A 62 7.86 -14.04 8.92
N THR A 63 8.91 -13.99 9.74
CA THR A 63 9.14 -12.93 10.75
C THR A 63 9.08 -11.49 10.21
N GLY A 64 9.42 -11.28 8.94
CA GLY A 64 9.32 -9.98 8.27
C GLY A 64 7.87 -9.49 8.04
N THR A 65 6.85 -10.36 8.06
CA THR A 65 5.47 -9.97 7.71
C THR A 65 4.90 -8.95 8.69
N HIS A 66 5.22 -9.06 9.98
CA HIS A 66 4.78 -8.13 11.01
C HIS A 66 5.14 -6.67 10.70
N TRP A 67 6.35 -6.45 10.19
CA TRP A 67 6.83 -5.12 9.82
C TRP A 67 6.07 -4.58 8.61
N THR A 68 5.74 -5.44 7.64
CA THR A 68 4.91 -5.06 6.50
C THR A 68 3.49 -4.70 6.93
N TRP A 69 2.86 -5.48 7.82
CA TRP A 69 1.51 -5.18 8.32
C TRP A 69 1.48 -3.89 9.14
N GLY A 70 2.47 -3.69 10.01
CA GLY A 70 2.63 -2.46 10.79
C GLY A 70 2.77 -1.23 9.91
N SER A 71 3.56 -1.31 8.84
CA SER A 71 3.71 -0.21 7.89
C SER A 71 2.40 0.12 7.17
N VAL A 72 1.64 -0.88 6.72
CA VAL A 72 0.32 -0.71 6.08
C VAL A 72 -0.67 -0.01 7.02
N LEU A 73 -0.66 -0.40 8.30
CA LEU A 73 -1.48 0.23 9.32
C LEU A 73 -1.12 1.72 9.50
N VAL A 74 0.18 2.05 9.59
CA VAL A 74 0.66 3.44 9.70
C VAL A 74 0.26 4.27 8.47
N ILE A 75 0.48 3.73 7.26
CA ILE A 75 0.09 4.38 6.01
C ILE A 75 -1.41 4.65 5.99
N GLY A 76 -2.20 3.67 6.42
CA GLY A 76 -3.65 3.77 6.46
C GLY A 76 -4.16 4.90 7.35
N PHE A 77 -3.56 5.08 8.53
CA PHE A 77 -3.90 6.21 9.42
C PHE A 77 -3.45 7.56 8.86
N ILE A 78 -2.22 7.64 8.33
CA ILE A 78 -1.68 8.89 7.77
C ILE A 78 -2.49 9.36 6.56
N SER A 79 -3.10 8.44 5.81
CA SER A 79 -3.88 8.77 4.61
C SER A 79 -5.00 9.80 4.84
N GLN A 80 -5.58 9.85 6.05
CA GLN A 80 -6.66 10.78 6.40
C GLN A 80 -6.23 12.25 6.29
N TYR A 81 -4.94 12.55 6.45
CA TYR A 81 -4.42 13.91 6.38
C TYR A 81 -4.14 14.42 4.96
N PHE A 82 -4.25 13.54 3.95
CA PHE A 82 -3.88 13.83 2.57
C PHE A 82 -5.07 13.83 1.59
N VAL A 83 -6.31 13.86 2.09
CA VAL A 83 -7.53 13.69 1.27
C VAL A 83 -7.95 14.93 0.46
N LYS A 84 -7.27 16.07 0.63
CA LYS A 84 -7.68 17.40 0.13
C LYS A 84 -7.87 17.48 -1.38
N ASN A 85 -6.93 16.97 -2.16
CA ASN A 85 -6.97 16.97 -3.63
C ASN A 85 -6.09 15.85 -4.20
N ILE A 86 -6.08 15.69 -5.53
CA ILE A 86 -5.32 14.63 -6.22
C ILE A 86 -3.83 14.72 -5.89
N SER A 87 -3.24 15.91 -5.96
CA SER A 87 -1.81 16.11 -5.70
C SER A 87 -1.41 15.74 -4.27
N TYR A 88 -2.23 16.08 -3.27
CA TYR A 88 -2.02 15.68 -1.89
C TYR A 88 -2.18 14.16 -1.71
N ARG A 89 -3.16 13.53 -2.36
CA ARG A 89 -3.31 12.07 -2.27
C ARG A 89 -2.14 11.32 -2.90
N LEU A 90 -1.68 11.76 -4.07
CA LEU A 90 -0.50 11.19 -4.72
C LEU A 90 0.76 11.37 -3.87
N SER A 91 1.00 12.57 -3.31
CA SER A 91 2.16 12.79 -2.44
C SER A 91 2.08 11.95 -1.16
N GLY A 92 0.88 11.81 -0.58
CA GLY A 92 0.65 10.95 0.58
C GLY A 92 0.88 9.47 0.30
N ALA A 93 0.47 8.97 -0.87
CA ALA A 93 0.73 7.58 -1.27
C ALA A 93 2.23 7.31 -1.46
N LEU A 94 2.97 8.24 -2.08
CA LEU A 94 4.42 8.15 -2.23
C LEU A 94 5.17 8.25 -0.90
N LEU A 95 4.69 9.12 0.02
CA LEU A 95 5.16 9.14 1.41
C LEU A 95 4.91 7.78 2.08
N GLY A 96 3.77 7.15 1.78
CA GLY A 96 3.46 5.80 2.24
C GLY A 96 4.48 4.75 1.79
N ALA A 97 4.95 4.83 0.54
CA ALA A 97 6.03 3.96 0.06
C ALA A 97 7.35 4.20 0.81
N LEU A 98 7.68 5.45 1.12
CA LEU A 98 8.85 5.78 1.94
C LEU A 98 8.71 5.22 3.37
N ILE A 99 7.53 5.36 3.99
CA ILE A 99 7.24 4.78 5.32
C ILE A 99 7.40 3.27 5.31
N PHE A 100 6.87 2.60 4.28
CA PHE A 100 7.05 1.16 4.11
C PHE A 100 8.53 0.78 4.03
N PHE A 101 9.31 1.49 3.21
CA PHE A 101 10.73 1.26 3.08
C PHE A 101 11.47 1.42 4.41
N LEU A 102 11.19 2.46 5.18
CA LEU A 102 11.80 2.68 6.49
C LEU A 102 11.43 1.57 7.48
N ILE A 103 10.15 1.27 7.65
CA ILE A 103 9.70 0.31 8.66
C ILE A 103 10.16 -1.11 8.34
N THR A 104 10.05 -1.54 7.09
CA THR A 104 10.38 -2.93 6.71
C THR A 104 11.87 -3.20 6.78
N ASN A 105 12.72 -2.28 6.32
CA ASN A 105 14.17 -2.46 6.39
C ASN A 105 14.72 -2.30 7.80
N PHE A 106 14.11 -1.45 8.63
CA PHE A 106 14.40 -1.46 10.06
C PHE A 106 14.10 -2.84 10.68
N GLY A 107 12.98 -3.46 10.31
CA GLY A 107 12.66 -4.82 10.74
C GLY A 107 13.67 -5.88 10.30
N VAL A 108 14.16 -5.79 9.06
CA VAL A 108 15.23 -6.67 8.55
C VAL A 108 16.51 -6.47 9.35
N TRP A 109 16.90 -5.23 9.67
CA TRP A 109 18.08 -4.98 10.50
C TRP A 109 17.91 -5.54 11.93
N VAL A 110 16.74 -5.34 12.55
CA VAL A 110 16.42 -5.87 13.91
C VAL A 110 16.48 -7.40 13.95
N SER A 111 16.21 -8.09 12.83
CA SER A 111 16.37 -9.55 12.75
C SER A 111 17.81 -10.04 12.92
N GLY A 112 18.80 -9.14 12.88
CA GLY A 112 20.21 -9.46 13.04
C GLY A 112 20.92 -9.89 11.76
N MET A 113 20.21 -9.98 10.63
CA MET A 113 20.77 -10.41 9.33
C MET A 113 21.99 -9.61 8.87
N TYR A 114 22.06 -8.32 9.22
CA TYR A 114 23.17 -7.42 8.88
C TYR A 114 24.07 -7.07 10.08
N GLY A 115 23.88 -7.73 11.22
CA GLY A 115 24.54 -7.41 12.48
C GLY A 115 24.01 -6.14 13.16
N TYR A 116 24.13 -6.09 14.49
CA TYR A 116 23.66 -4.97 15.32
C TYR A 116 24.66 -3.80 15.37
N THR A 117 25.13 -3.36 14.20
CA THR A 117 26.06 -2.23 14.04
C THR A 117 25.45 -1.15 13.17
N PHE A 118 25.95 0.08 13.30
CA PHE A 118 25.55 1.19 12.44
C PHE A 118 25.89 0.93 10.96
N SER A 119 27.02 0.29 10.68
CA SER A 119 27.38 -0.11 9.31
C SER A 119 26.42 -1.15 8.74
N GLY A 120 25.96 -2.10 9.57
CA GLY A 120 24.92 -3.06 9.22
C GLY A 120 23.60 -2.39 8.88
N LEU A 121 23.19 -1.39 9.67
CA LEU A 121 22.00 -0.58 9.40
C LEU A 121 22.09 0.10 8.03
N VAL A 122 23.17 0.84 7.78
CA VAL A 122 23.38 1.52 6.49
C VAL A 122 23.36 0.54 5.33
N SER A 123 24.07 -0.59 5.46
CA SER A 123 24.13 -1.63 4.42
C SER A 123 22.76 -2.21 4.08
N CYS A 124 21.94 -2.50 5.11
CA CYS A 124 20.57 -3.00 4.95
C CYS A 124 19.71 -2.04 4.11
N TYR A 125 19.81 -0.73 4.37
CA TYR A 125 19.05 0.28 3.65
C TYR A 125 19.56 0.51 2.23
N VAL A 126 20.88 0.55 2.02
CA VAL A 126 21.48 0.75 0.70
C VAL A 126 21.11 -0.39 -0.24
N LEU A 127 21.18 -1.64 0.23
CA LEU A 127 20.84 -2.82 -0.57
C LEU A 127 19.33 -2.90 -0.87
N ALA A 128 18.50 -2.23 -0.08
CA ALA A 128 17.06 -2.19 -0.28
C ALA A 128 16.59 -1.13 -1.30
N ILE A 129 17.47 -0.23 -1.75
CA ILE A 129 17.12 0.86 -2.70
C ILE A 129 16.47 0.34 -4.00
N PRO A 130 16.96 -0.72 -4.66
CA PRO A 130 16.32 -1.23 -5.89
C PRO A 130 14.87 -1.68 -5.65
N PHE A 131 14.62 -2.34 -4.51
CA PHE A 131 13.28 -2.76 -4.11
C PHE A 131 12.37 -1.57 -3.81
N PHE A 132 12.92 -0.52 -3.21
CA PHE A 132 12.19 0.74 -3.00
C PHE A 132 11.82 1.42 -4.31
N SER A 133 12.72 1.42 -5.30
CA SER A 133 12.41 1.95 -6.63
C SER A 133 11.22 1.24 -7.26
N TYR A 134 11.15 -0.10 -7.19
CA TYR A 134 9.99 -0.84 -7.66
C TYR A 134 8.70 -0.49 -6.89
N SER A 135 8.78 -0.40 -5.56
CA SER A 135 7.65 0.04 -4.72
C SER A 135 7.15 1.44 -5.07
N LEU A 136 8.06 2.39 -5.30
CA LEU A 136 7.70 3.76 -5.66
C LEU A 136 7.00 3.82 -7.02
N ILE A 137 7.57 3.14 -8.03
CA ILE A 137 7.02 3.10 -9.37
C ILE A 137 5.65 2.42 -9.36
N SER A 138 5.50 1.27 -8.72
CA SER A 138 4.21 0.58 -8.63
C SER A 138 3.18 1.44 -7.89
N THR A 139 3.57 2.07 -6.78
CA THR A 139 2.69 2.96 -6.01
C THR A 139 2.20 4.11 -6.88
N PHE A 140 3.08 4.76 -7.64
CA PHE A 140 2.70 5.83 -8.55
C PHE A 140 1.72 5.35 -9.62
N ILE A 141 1.99 4.22 -10.27
CA ILE A 141 1.13 3.65 -11.32
C ILE A 141 -0.25 3.30 -10.77
N PHE A 142 -0.33 2.52 -9.69
CA PHE A 142 -1.60 2.11 -9.09
C PHE A 142 -2.38 3.30 -8.52
N SER A 143 -1.70 4.29 -7.92
CA SER A 143 -2.34 5.52 -7.45
C SER A 143 -2.95 6.31 -8.62
N SER A 144 -2.21 6.45 -9.72
CA SER A 144 -2.70 7.13 -10.92
C SER A 144 -3.91 6.42 -11.53
N LEU A 145 -3.90 5.08 -11.56
CA LEU A 145 -5.05 4.28 -11.99
C LEU A 145 -6.28 4.49 -11.09
N ILE A 146 -6.10 4.48 -9.77
CA ILE A 146 -7.18 4.74 -8.81
C ILE A 146 -7.76 6.15 -9.03
N GLU A 147 -6.92 7.17 -9.16
CA GLU A 147 -7.37 8.55 -9.41
C GLU A 147 -8.12 8.70 -10.74
N ALA A 148 -7.65 8.03 -11.80
CA ALA A 148 -8.35 8.02 -13.08
C ALA A 148 -9.75 7.41 -12.95
N VAL A 149 -9.87 6.27 -12.26
CA VAL A 149 -11.18 5.64 -12.00
C VAL A 149 -12.10 6.57 -11.19
N LEU A 150 -11.59 7.23 -10.15
CA LEU A 150 -12.37 8.19 -9.36
C LEU A 150 -12.85 9.38 -10.20
N TYR A 151 -12.01 9.87 -11.10
CA TYR A 151 -12.36 10.97 -11.99
C TYR A 151 -13.51 10.58 -12.93
N PHE A 152 -13.46 9.39 -13.55
CA PHE A 152 -14.54 8.90 -14.41
C PHE A 152 -15.85 8.68 -13.64
N ILE A 153 -15.79 8.13 -12.42
CA ILE A 153 -16.97 7.96 -11.56
C ILE A 153 -17.60 9.33 -11.24
N LYS A 154 -16.77 10.34 -10.92
CA LYS A 154 -17.24 11.70 -10.63
C LYS A 154 -17.91 12.33 -11.86
N GLN A 155 -17.31 12.23 -13.04
CA GLN A 155 -17.90 12.73 -14.27
C GLN A 155 -19.25 12.08 -14.57
N LYS A 156 -19.34 10.75 -14.51
CA LYS A 156 -20.59 10.02 -14.76
C LYS A 156 -21.69 10.50 -13.83
N LYS A 157 -21.40 10.68 -12.53
CA LYS A 157 -22.38 11.16 -11.55
C LYS A 157 -22.90 12.58 -11.86
N ILE A 158 -22.04 13.46 -12.38
CA ILE A 158 -22.44 14.81 -12.79
C ILE A 158 -23.44 14.73 -13.96
N ASN A 159 -23.13 13.93 -14.99
CA ASN A 159 -23.98 13.81 -16.18
C ASN A 159 -25.37 13.21 -15.88
N TYR A 160 -25.49 12.30 -14.91
CA TYR A 160 -26.80 11.77 -14.47
C TYR A 160 -27.59 12.76 -13.61
N SER A 161 -26.95 13.73 -12.97
CA SER A 161 -27.63 14.74 -12.16
C SER A 161 -28.14 15.93 -12.99
N SER A 162 -27.67 16.05 -14.24
CA SER A 162 -28.04 17.12 -15.17
C SER A 162 -29.14 16.72 -16.17
N ASN A 163 -29.60 15.47 -16.13
CA ASN A 163 -30.73 14.93 -16.90
C ASN A 163 -31.91 14.65 -15.97
#